data_AF-A0A7X9EVN2-F1
#
_entry.id   AF-A0A7X9EVN2-F1
#
_cell.length_a   1.000
_cell.length_b   1.000
_cell.length_c   1.000
_cell.angle_alpha   90.00
_cell.angle_beta   90.00
_cell.angle_gamma   90.00
#
_symmetry.space_group_name_H-M   'P 1'
#
loop_
_entity.id
_entity.type
_entity.pdbx_description
1 polymer ?
#
loop_
_entity_poly.entity_id
_entity_poly.type
_entity_poly.pdbx_seq_one_letter_code
_entity_poly.pdbx_strand_id
1 'polypeptide(L)'
;LAQQSGITAEAVVQTSNFIGPMLEASAARGVKGILMFGHIGKLVKVAGGIFNTHSKVADARREILAAHAAQSGGSVELINKIMSLNTMDESIPLLRECGLEQVYKSIAVAVSSRCRQLVGEEITIGTVLYALDGTILARDESAVRLGRELGWRIP
;
A
#
# COMPACT_ATOMS: atom_id res chain seq x y z
N LEU A 1 -8.31 -12.07 5.13
CA LEU A 1 -7.41 -11.85 3.98
C LEU A 1 -6.03 -12.48 4.18
N ALA A 2 -5.19 -12.00 5.10
CA ALA A 2 -3.81 -12.53 5.27
C ALA A 2 -3.79 -14.06 5.53
N GLN A 3 -4.55 -14.56 6.52
CA GLN A 3 -4.63 -15.99 6.82
C GLN A 3 -5.25 -16.82 5.68
N GLN A 4 -6.24 -16.26 4.97
CA GLN A 4 -6.83 -16.89 3.78
C GLN A 4 -5.81 -17.01 2.63
N SER A 5 -4.75 -16.20 2.66
CA SER A 5 -3.62 -16.23 1.73
C SER A 5 -2.51 -17.19 2.18
N GLY A 6 -2.73 -17.99 3.23
CA GLY A 6 -1.75 -18.94 3.75
C GLY A 6 -0.69 -18.35 4.68
N ILE A 7 -0.86 -17.09 5.11
CA ILE A 7 0.03 -16.44 6.08
C ILE A 7 -0.33 -16.93 7.48
N THR A 8 0.65 -17.46 8.23
CA THR A 8 0.42 -17.96 9.58
C THR A 8 0.09 -16.83 10.55
N ALA A 9 -0.67 -17.12 11.62
CA ALA A 9 -1.07 -16.08 12.58
C ALA A 9 0.14 -15.43 13.27
N GLU A 10 1.19 -16.21 13.51
CA GLU A 10 2.44 -15.80 14.16
C GLU A 10 3.25 -14.82 13.29
N ALA A 11 3.08 -14.87 11.97
CA ALA A 11 3.72 -13.95 11.04
C ALA A 11 2.93 -12.64 10.87
N VAL A 12 1.70 -12.55 11.40
CA VAL A 12 0.85 -11.37 11.27
C VAL A 12 1.03 -10.43 12.45
N VAL A 13 1.48 -9.21 12.16
CA VAL A 13 1.59 -8.15 13.16
C VAL A 13 0.67 -6.98 12.80
N GLN A 14 -0.23 -6.62 13.71
CA GLN A 14 -1.11 -5.47 13.53
C GLN A 14 -0.38 -4.18 13.92
N THR A 15 -0.22 -3.26 12.96
CA THR A 15 0.53 -2.00 13.16
C THR A 15 -0.35 -0.81 13.56
N SER A 16 -1.67 -0.92 13.40
CA SER A 16 -2.64 0.16 13.60
C SER A 16 -2.31 1.43 12.80
N ASN A 17 -1.63 2.40 13.42
CA ASN A 17 -1.19 3.66 12.80
C ASN A 17 0.32 3.89 12.83
N PHE A 18 1.09 2.95 13.40
CA PHE A 18 2.51 3.12 13.72
C PHE A 18 3.39 2.35 12.75
N ILE A 19 3.24 2.59 11.45
CA ILE A 19 3.97 1.83 10.41
C ILE A 19 5.48 2.08 10.53
N GLY A 20 5.91 3.33 10.67
CA GLY A 20 7.33 3.69 10.77
C GLY A 20 8.05 2.98 11.93
N PRO A 21 7.60 3.19 13.19
CA PRO A 21 8.21 2.52 14.34
C PRO A 21 8.24 0.99 14.23
N MET A 22 7.20 0.38 13.63
CA MET A 22 7.13 -1.06 13.42
C MET A 22 8.15 -1.55 12.38
N LEU A 23 8.38 -0.79 11.31
CA LEU A 23 9.40 -1.09 10.31
C LEU A 23 10.80 -1.00 10.93
N GLU A 24 11.10 0.08 11.66
CA GLU A 24 12.38 0.28 12.33
C GLU A 24 12.65 -0.83 13.37
N ALA A 25 11.64 -1.17 14.17
CA ALA A 25 11.70 -2.27 15.14
C ALA A 25 11.94 -3.63 14.49
N SER A 26 11.38 -3.87 13.30
CA SER A 26 11.59 -5.10 12.52
C SER A 26 13.02 -5.14 11.97
N ALA A 27 13.52 -4.02 11.46
CA ALA A 27 14.88 -3.89 10.96
C ALA A 27 15.92 -4.12 12.06
N ALA A 28 15.73 -3.51 13.23
CA ALA A 28 16.59 -3.69 14.40
C ALA A 28 16.65 -5.15 14.90
N ARG A 29 15.61 -5.95 14.61
CA ARG A 29 15.54 -7.38 14.93
C ARG A 29 16.08 -8.29 13.82
N GLY A 30 16.58 -7.72 12.73
CA GLY A 30 17.17 -8.47 11.61
C GLY A 30 16.15 -9.16 10.71
N VAL A 31 14.89 -8.71 10.71
CA VAL A 31 13.86 -9.22 9.78
C VAL A 31 14.30 -8.98 8.34
N LYS A 32 14.25 -10.03 7.51
CA LYS A 32 14.74 -9.99 6.11
C LYS A 32 13.67 -9.72 5.08
N GLY A 33 12.41 -9.98 5.42
CA GLY A 33 11.27 -9.84 4.52
C GLY A 33 10.06 -9.29 5.25
N ILE A 34 9.43 -8.25 4.70
CA ILE A 34 8.21 -7.65 5.24
C ILE A 34 7.19 -7.52 4.11
N LEU A 35 5.99 -8.04 4.36
CA LEU A 35 4.83 -7.84 3.50
C LEU A 35 3.90 -6.80 4.11
N MET A 36 3.83 -5.62 3.51
CA MET A 36 2.84 -4.61 3.82
C MET A 36 1.49 -5.05 3.26
N PHE A 37 0.57 -5.46 4.12
CA PHE A 37 -0.76 -5.94 3.72
C PHE A 37 -1.83 -5.02 4.30
N GLY A 38 -2.38 -4.10 3.51
CA GLY A 38 -3.18 -3.01 4.06
C GLY A 38 -4.20 -2.38 3.13
N HIS A 39 -5.19 -1.72 3.74
CA HIS A 39 -6.22 -0.97 3.03
C HIS A 39 -5.60 0.23 2.30
N ILE A 40 -6.10 0.53 1.09
CA ILE A 40 -5.65 1.67 0.27
C ILE A 40 -5.67 2.99 1.04
N GLY A 41 -6.69 3.21 1.89
CA GLY A 41 -6.85 4.42 2.69
C GLY A 41 -5.75 4.65 3.74
N LYS A 42 -4.98 3.64 4.09
CA LYS A 42 -3.82 3.79 4.99
C LYS A 42 -2.52 3.79 4.20
N LEU A 43 -2.32 2.78 3.34
CA LEU A 43 -1.04 2.58 2.68
C LEU A 43 -0.74 3.64 1.62
N VAL A 44 -1.74 4.28 1.01
CA VAL A 44 -1.48 5.42 0.11
C VAL A 44 -0.71 6.55 0.80
N LYS A 45 -0.88 6.75 2.12
CA LYS A 45 -0.10 7.74 2.88
C LYS A 45 1.38 7.37 2.91
N VAL A 46 1.68 6.09 3.06
CA VAL A 46 3.06 5.57 3.09
C VAL A 46 3.74 5.76 1.74
N ALA A 47 3.01 5.67 0.62
CA ALA A 47 3.56 5.99 -0.71
C ALA A 47 4.07 7.43 -0.81
N GLY A 48 3.45 8.37 -0.07
CA GLY A 48 3.91 9.74 0.09
C GLY A 48 4.97 9.96 1.17
N GLY A 49 5.46 8.92 1.83
CA GLY A 49 6.42 9.01 2.94
C GLY A 49 5.79 9.34 4.30
N ILE A 50 4.47 9.24 4.44
CA ILE A 50 3.77 9.48 5.71
C ILE A 50 3.62 8.14 6.45
N PHE A 51 4.51 7.91 7.41
CA PHE A 51 4.58 6.64 8.17
C PHE A 51 3.72 6.59 9.44
N ASN A 52 3.09 7.70 9.82
CA ASN A 52 2.01 7.72 10.79
C ASN A 52 0.68 7.86 10.05
N THR A 53 -0.13 6.81 10.01
CA THR A 53 -1.32 6.80 9.15
C THR A 53 -2.54 7.46 9.79
N HIS A 54 -2.43 7.96 11.02
CA HIS A 54 -3.55 8.62 11.70
C HIS A 54 -3.91 9.94 10.99
N SER A 55 -5.16 10.10 10.55
CA SER A 55 -5.62 11.27 9.78
C SER A 55 -5.41 12.61 10.48
N LYS A 56 -5.56 12.66 11.80
CA LYS A 56 -5.26 13.87 12.60
C LYS A 56 -3.78 14.29 12.61
N VAL A 57 -2.85 13.37 12.29
CA VAL A 57 -1.41 13.67 12.27
C VAL A 57 -1.01 14.14 10.87
N ALA A 58 -1.42 13.39 9.86
CA ALA A 58 -1.19 13.73 8.47
C ALA A 58 -2.26 13.08 7.58
N ASP A 59 -2.72 13.85 6.59
CA ASP A 59 -3.57 13.37 5.53
C ASP A 59 -3.14 13.99 4.20
N ALA A 60 -2.96 13.13 3.20
CA ALA A 60 -2.60 13.51 1.84
C ALA A 60 -3.11 12.44 0.83
N ARG A 61 -4.13 11.68 1.23
CA ARG A 61 -4.54 10.46 0.49
C ARG A 61 -4.97 10.76 -0.94
N ARG A 62 -5.67 11.89 -1.13
CA ARG A 62 -6.23 12.31 -2.42
C ARG A 62 -5.13 12.90 -3.30
N GLU A 63 -4.27 13.72 -2.72
CA GLU A 63 -3.13 14.37 -3.35
C GLU A 63 -2.17 13.32 -3.91
N ILE A 64 -1.84 12.29 -3.11
CA ILE A 64 -0.97 11.20 -3.53
C ILE A 64 -1.64 10.36 -4.63
N LEU A 65 -2.92 9.98 -4.46
CA LEU A 65 -3.64 9.25 -5.50
C LEU A 65 -3.72 10.03 -6.82
N ALA A 66 -4.01 11.33 -6.73
CA ALA A 66 -4.07 12.25 -7.87
C ALA A 66 -2.72 12.32 -8.58
N ALA A 67 -1.61 12.41 -7.85
CA ALA A 67 -0.27 12.42 -8.43
C ALA A 67 0.02 11.13 -9.23
N HIS A 68 -0.30 9.95 -8.65
CA HIS A 68 -0.13 8.68 -9.34
C HIS A 68 -1.08 8.53 -10.55
N ALA A 69 -2.32 9.02 -10.45
CA ALA A 69 -3.27 9.02 -11.55
C ALA A 69 -2.81 9.94 -12.70
N ALA A 70 -2.32 11.14 -12.39
CA ALA A 70 -1.79 12.08 -13.38
C ALA A 70 -0.58 11.49 -14.12
N GLN A 71 0.36 10.87 -13.38
CA GLN A 71 1.49 10.16 -13.97
C GLN A 71 1.08 8.97 -14.86
N SER A 72 -0.12 8.42 -14.64
CA SER A 72 -0.67 7.31 -15.42
C SER A 72 -1.54 7.77 -16.59
N GLY A 73 -1.57 9.07 -16.91
CA GLY A 73 -2.36 9.62 -18.02
C GLY A 73 -3.76 10.05 -17.64
N GLY A 74 -4.07 10.20 -16.35
CA GLY A 74 -5.35 10.71 -15.87
C GLY A 74 -5.63 12.13 -16.36
N SER A 75 -6.87 12.36 -16.81
CA SER A 75 -7.31 13.69 -17.26
C SER A 75 -7.49 14.66 -16.08
N VAL A 76 -7.51 15.96 -16.37
CA VAL A 76 -7.75 17.00 -15.35
C VAL A 76 -9.10 16.79 -14.65
N GLU A 77 -10.12 16.35 -15.38
CA GLU A 77 -11.44 16.04 -14.83
C GLU A 77 -11.37 14.89 -13.82
N LEU A 78 -10.61 13.83 -14.14
CA LEU A 78 -10.39 12.72 -13.21
C LEU A 78 -9.63 13.20 -11.96
N ILE A 79 -8.59 14.02 -12.13
CA ILE A 79 -7.82 14.54 -10.99
C ILE A 79 -8.72 15.37 -10.06
N ASN A 80 -9.57 16.24 -10.61
CA ASN A 80 -10.53 17.01 -9.82
C ASN A 80 -11.54 16.11 -9.07
N LYS A 81 -11.99 15.01 -9.70
CA LYS A 81 -12.83 14.01 -9.04
C LYS A 81 -12.08 13.31 -7.89
N ILE A 82 -10.82 12.92 -8.10
CA ILE A 82 -9.99 12.30 -7.05
C ILE A 82 -9.81 13.26 -5.86
N MET A 83 -9.55 14.54 -6.13
CA MET A 83 -9.35 15.56 -5.09
C MET A 83 -10.60 15.85 -4.26
N SER A 84 -11.79 15.51 -4.76
CA SER A 84 -13.07 15.70 -4.07
C SER A 84 -13.61 14.44 -3.38
N LEU A 85 -12.91 13.30 -3.47
CA LEU A 85 -13.32 12.07 -2.80
C LEU A 85 -13.47 12.24 -1.29
N ASN A 86 -14.43 11.54 -0.70
CA ASN A 86 -14.57 11.46 0.75
C ASN A 86 -13.84 10.23 1.29
N THR A 87 -13.96 9.10 0.58
CA THR A 87 -13.28 7.84 0.91
C THR A 87 -12.34 7.40 -0.21
N MET A 88 -11.32 6.62 0.15
CA MET A 88 -10.41 6.08 -0.87
C MET A 88 -11.06 4.96 -1.69
N ASP A 89 -12.05 4.27 -1.14
CA ASP A 89 -12.77 3.20 -1.86
C ASP A 89 -13.63 3.77 -3.01
N GLU A 90 -14.12 5.00 -2.90
CA GLU A 90 -14.79 5.71 -4.01
C GLU A 90 -13.88 5.87 -5.25
N SER A 91 -12.55 5.82 -5.08
CA SER A 91 -11.62 5.87 -6.22
C SER A 91 -11.68 4.63 -7.12
N ILE A 92 -12.15 3.49 -6.61
CA ILE A 92 -12.13 2.20 -7.32
C ILE A 92 -13.00 2.21 -8.58
N PRO A 93 -14.32 2.48 -8.49
CA PRO A 93 -15.15 2.59 -9.69
C PRO A 93 -14.66 3.72 -10.61
N LEU A 94 -14.23 4.84 -10.05
CA LEU A 94 -13.75 5.99 -10.80
C LEU A 94 -12.53 5.66 -11.67
N LEU A 95 -11.51 5.00 -11.11
CA LEU A 95 -10.32 4.61 -11.87
C LEU A 95 -10.62 3.47 -12.85
N ARG A 96 -11.53 2.57 -12.51
CA ARG A 96 -11.98 1.49 -13.41
C ARG A 96 -12.66 2.04 -14.66
N GLU A 97 -13.58 2.98 -14.51
CA GLU A 97 -14.28 3.62 -15.63
C GLU A 97 -13.32 4.33 -16.60
N CYS A 98 -12.20 4.86 -16.08
CA CYS A 98 -11.15 5.48 -16.88
C CYS A 98 -10.10 4.48 -17.41
N GLY A 99 -10.17 3.20 -17.04
CA GLY A 99 -9.14 2.21 -17.40
C GLY A 99 -7.77 2.47 -16.74
N LEU A 100 -7.77 3.05 -15.54
CA LEU A 100 -6.57 3.49 -14.82
C LEU A 100 -6.31 2.74 -13.49
N GLU A 101 -6.81 1.50 -13.35
CA GLU A 101 -6.61 0.68 -12.14
C GLU A 101 -5.11 0.37 -11.85
N GLN A 102 -4.22 0.47 -12.86
CA GLN A 102 -2.76 0.34 -12.68
C GLN A 102 -2.16 1.37 -11.70
N VAL A 103 -2.87 2.46 -11.42
CA VAL A 103 -2.51 3.43 -10.39
C VAL A 103 -2.29 2.76 -9.04
N TYR A 104 -3.10 1.76 -8.67
CA TYR A 104 -2.92 1.02 -7.43
C TYR A 104 -1.61 0.23 -7.41
N LYS A 105 -1.17 -0.31 -8.56
CA LYS A 105 0.15 -0.96 -8.67
C LYS A 105 1.27 0.06 -8.47
N SER A 106 1.16 1.25 -9.06
CA SER A 106 2.12 2.34 -8.86
C SER A 106 2.23 2.73 -7.38
N ILE A 107 1.10 2.82 -6.67
CA ILE A 107 1.06 3.08 -5.22
C ILE A 107 1.73 1.94 -4.45
N ALA A 108 1.42 0.67 -4.74
CA ALA A 108 2.03 -0.47 -4.04
C ALA A 108 3.56 -0.46 -4.16
N VAL A 109 4.08 -0.18 -5.36
CA VAL A 109 5.52 -0.03 -5.60
C VAL A 109 6.10 1.14 -4.80
N ALA A 110 5.41 2.28 -4.78
CA ALA A 110 5.84 3.43 -4.01
C ALA A 110 5.87 3.17 -2.50
N VAL A 111 4.87 2.46 -1.95
CA VAL A 111 4.86 2.04 -0.53
C VAL A 111 6.11 1.23 -0.22
N SER A 112 6.37 0.16 -0.97
CA SER A 112 7.55 -0.67 -0.74
C SER A 112 8.85 0.13 -0.85
N SER A 113 8.95 1.01 -1.85
CA SER A 113 10.12 1.89 -2.03
C SER A 113 10.31 2.84 -0.85
N ARG A 114 9.24 3.47 -0.35
CA ARG A 114 9.33 4.38 0.81
C ARG A 114 9.71 3.63 2.07
N CYS A 115 9.12 2.47 2.31
CA CYS A 115 9.50 1.63 3.44
C CYS A 115 10.99 1.24 3.38
N ARG A 116 11.52 0.85 2.21
CA ARG A 116 12.96 0.55 2.07
C ARG A 116 13.83 1.77 2.31
N GLN A 117 13.44 2.95 1.83
CA GLN A 117 14.16 4.21 2.13
C GLN A 117 14.23 4.49 3.63
N LEU A 118 13.23 4.08 4.41
CA LEU A 118 13.21 4.27 5.86
C LEU A 118 14.16 3.31 6.60
N VAL A 119 14.19 2.03 6.22
CA VAL A 119 14.89 0.99 7.00
C VAL A 119 16.11 0.36 6.34
N GLY A 120 16.43 0.76 5.11
CA GLY A 120 17.54 0.25 4.31
C GLY A 120 17.15 -0.83 3.30
N GLU A 121 18.03 -1.04 2.32
CA GLU A 121 17.82 -1.96 1.19
C GLU A 121 18.04 -3.45 1.53
N GLU A 122 18.62 -3.75 2.69
CA GLU A 122 18.87 -5.12 3.17
C GLU A 122 17.57 -5.90 3.46
N ILE A 123 16.45 -5.20 3.62
CA ILE A 123 15.14 -5.79 3.90
C ILE A 123 14.32 -5.80 2.62
N THR A 124 13.88 -6.99 2.20
CA THR A 124 12.90 -7.09 1.13
C THR A 124 11.54 -6.62 1.63
N ILE A 125 10.99 -5.60 0.99
CA ILE A 125 9.64 -5.10 1.30
C ILE A 125 8.76 -5.25 0.07
N GLY A 126 7.61 -5.88 0.26
CA GLY A 126 6.53 -5.97 -0.72
C GLY A 126 5.23 -5.41 -0.18
N THR A 127 4.33 -5.02 -1.08
CA THR A 127 3.04 -4.42 -0.71
C THR A 127 1.88 -5.08 -1.42
N VAL A 128 0.80 -5.35 -0.67
CA VAL A 128 -0.53 -5.75 -1.15
C VAL A 128 -1.54 -4.72 -0.65
N LEU A 129 -2.28 -4.15 -1.60
CA LEU A 129 -3.34 -3.17 -1.35
C LEU A 129 -4.70 -3.83 -1.50
N TYR A 130 -5.60 -3.56 -0.56
CA TYR A 130 -6.99 -4.02 -0.62
C TYR A 130 -8.00 -2.90 -0.38
N ALA A 131 -9.23 -3.12 -0.85
CA ALA A 131 -10.41 -2.29 -0.61
C ALA A 131 -11.17 -2.75 0.64
N LEU A 132 -12.10 -1.93 1.14
CA LEU A 132 -12.81 -2.20 2.40
C LEU A 132 -13.58 -3.53 2.39
N ASP A 133 -14.09 -3.94 1.23
CA ASP A 133 -14.78 -5.21 1.01
C ASP A 133 -13.83 -6.43 0.94
N GLY A 134 -12.52 -6.19 0.99
CA GLY A 134 -11.47 -7.20 0.92
C GLY A 134 -10.98 -7.52 -0.49
N THR A 135 -11.48 -6.84 -1.52
CA THR A 135 -10.97 -6.95 -2.89
C THR A 135 -9.50 -6.54 -2.95
N ILE A 136 -8.64 -7.38 -3.53
CA ILE A 136 -7.24 -7.00 -3.77
C ILE A 136 -7.18 -6.06 -4.98
N LEU A 137 -6.64 -4.87 -4.76
CA LEU A 137 -6.52 -3.83 -5.78
C LEU A 137 -5.20 -3.97 -6.54
N ALA A 138 -4.11 -4.23 -5.81
CA ALA A 138 -2.79 -4.38 -6.41
C ALA A 138 -1.81 -5.09 -5.48
N ARG A 139 -0.73 -5.55 -6.10
CA ARG A 139 0.48 -6.04 -5.45
C ARG A 139 1.70 -5.63 -6.27
N ASP A 140 2.82 -5.42 -5.61
CA ASP A 140 4.09 -5.24 -6.29
C ASP A 140 4.82 -6.59 -6.49
N GLU A 141 5.93 -6.55 -7.22
CA GLU A 141 6.70 -7.75 -7.56
C GLU A 141 7.38 -8.36 -6.32
N SER A 142 7.85 -7.52 -5.39
CA SER A 142 8.42 -7.98 -4.12
C SER A 142 7.42 -8.77 -3.28
N ALA A 143 6.15 -8.35 -3.24
CA ALA A 143 5.09 -9.08 -2.54
C ALA A 143 4.88 -10.47 -3.14
N VAL A 144 4.84 -10.58 -4.47
CA VAL A 144 4.72 -11.87 -5.16
C VAL A 144 5.92 -12.76 -4.86
N ARG A 145 7.14 -12.20 -4.88
CA ARG A 145 8.38 -12.93 -4.57
C ARG A 145 8.38 -13.47 -3.14
N LEU A 146 8.14 -12.61 -2.15
CA LEU A 146 8.04 -13.01 -0.73
C LEU A 146 6.99 -14.11 -0.54
N GLY A 147 5.85 -13.95 -1.20
CA GLY A 147 4.79 -14.95 -1.18
C GLY A 147 5.26 -16.32 -1.65
N ARG A 148 5.93 -16.39 -2.81
CA ARG A 148 6.46 -17.64 -3.35
C ARG A 148 7.51 -18.27 -2.43
N GLU A 149 8.45 -17.47 -1.92
CA GLU A 149 9.52 -17.94 -1.03
C GLU A 149 8.98 -18.53 0.28
N LEU A 150 7.89 -17.96 0.80
CA LEU A 150 7.28 -18.36 2.07
C LEU A 150 6.06 -19.29 1.92
N GLY A 151 5.75 -19.71 0.69
CA GLY A 151 4.61 -20.59 0.39
C GLY A 151 3.24 -19.92 0.55
N TRP A 152 3.19 -18.59 0.63
CA TRP A 152 1.94 -17.82 0.72
C TRP A 152 1.32 -17.61 -0.66
N ARG A 153 0.00 -17.76 -0.72
CA ARG A 153 -0.82 -17.47 -1.90
C ARG A 153 -1.24 -16.02 -1.86
N ILE A 154 -0.30 -15.13 -2.20
CA ILE A 154 -0.64 -13.73 -2.39
C ILE A 154 -1.67 -13.67 -3.52
N PRO A 155 -2.87 -13.10 -3.31
CA PRO A 155 -3.90 -13.03 -4.36
C PRO A 155 -3.46 -12.07 -5.47
#